data_AF-A0A022LTI4-F1
#
_entry.id   AF-A0A022LTI4-F1
#
_cell.length_a   1.000
_cell.length_b   1.000
_cell.length_c   1.000
_cell.angle_alpha   90.00
_cell.angle_beta   90.00
_cell.angle_gamma   90.00
#
_symmetry.space_group_name_H-M   'P 1'
#
loop_
_entity.id
_entity.type
_entity.pdbx_description
1 polymer ?
#
loop_
_entity_poly.entity_id
_entity_poly.type
_entity_poly.pdbx_seq_one_letter_code
_entity_poly.pdbx_strand_id
1 'polypeptide(L)' 'MATMYLIGTGPSELHAHIDLDRRLQNLGLLDGAEASVVSAAQEDGHWSVVAEIRPDTEGEGQ' A
#
# COMPACT_ATOMS: atom_id res chain seq x y z
N MET A 1 -5.20 1.28 17.91
CA MET A 1 -4.49 1.65 16.67
C MET A 1 -5.37 1.23 15.51
N ALA A 2 -5.63 2.12 14.55
CA ALA A 2 -6.45 1.80 13.38
C ALA A 2 -5.53 1.24 12.29
N THR A 3 -5.82 0.03 11.81
CA THR A 3 -5.17 -0.52 10.63
C THR A 3 -5.71 0.17 9.39
N MET A 4 -4.83 0.64 8.51
CA MET A 4 -5.20 1.25 7.24
C MET A 4 -4.79 0.33 6.10
N TYR A 5 -5.60 0.29 5.04
CA TYR A 5 -5.28 -0.44 3.82
C TYR A 5 -5.28 0.50 2.62
N LEU A 6 -4.36 0.25 1.69
CA LEU A 6 -4.27 0.91 0.39
C LEU A 6 -4.41 -0.12 -0.71
N ILE A 7 -5.10 0.26 -1.78
CA ILE A 7 -5.30 -0.59 -2.94
C ILE A 7 -4.71 0.11 -4.16
N GLY A 8 -3.79 -0.56 -4.83
CA GLY A 8 -3.34 -0.20 -6.17
C GLY A 8 -4.05 -1.05 -7.22
N THR A 9 -4.32 -0.45 -8.38
CA THR A 9 -5.10 -1.08 -9.45
C THR A 9 -4.45 -0.88 -10.81
N GLY A 10 -4.52 -1.85 -11.72
CA GLY A 10 -3.92 -1.70 -13.04
C GLY A 10 -4.20 -2.85 -14.03
N PRO A 11 -3.88 -2.67 -15.31
CA PRO A 11 -4.06 -3.71 -16.33
C PRO A 11 -3.06 -4.88 -16.21
N SER A 12 -2.04 -4.76 -15.36
CA SER A 12 -1.16 -5.85 -14.97
C SER A 12 -0.78 -5.71 -13.49
N GLU A 13 -0.28 -6.78 -12.89
CA GLU A 13 0.19 -6.77 -11.51
C GLU A 13 1.22 -5.65 -11.27
N LEU A 14 2.18 -5.49 -12.20
CA LEU A 14 3.16 -4.41 -12.16
C LEU A 14 2.50 -3.02 -12.15
N HIS A 15 1.48 -2.79 -12.98
CA HIS A 15 0.78 -1.50 -12.97
C HIS A 15 0.02 -1.26 -11.66
N ALA A 16 -0.56 -2.31 -11.06
CA ALA A 16 -1.20 -2.21 -9.76
C ALA A 16 -0.20 -1.85 -8.65
N HIS A 17 1.01 -2.41 -8.68
CA HIS A 17 2.10 -2.01 -7.78
C HIS A 17 2.55 -0.55 -8.00
N ILE A 18 2.70 -0.12 -9.26
CA ILE A 18 3.07 1.28 -9.56
C ILE A 18 2.00 2.26 -9.08
N ASP A 19 0.71 1.91 -9.25
CA ASP A 19 -0.40 2.71 -8.74
C ASP A 19 -0.39 2.76 -7.20
N LEU A 20 -0.14 1.63 -6.54
CA LEU A 20 0.01 1.55 -5.09
C LEU A 20 1.14 2.46 -4.59
N ASP A 21 2.33 2.37 -5.19
CA ASP A 21 3.51 3.17 -4.82
C ASP A 21 3.24 4.68 -4.98
N ARG A 22 2.55 5.07 -6.06
CA ARG A 22 2.13 6.46 -6.26
C ARG A 22 1.16 6.93 -5.18
N ARG A 23 0.22 6.07 -4.75
CA ARG A 23 -0.71 6.42 -3.66
C ARG A 23 0.04 6.57 -2.34
N LEU A 24 1.01 5.71 -2.05
CA LEU A 24 1.88 5.82 -0.88
C LEU A 24 2.66 7.13 -0.88
N GLN A 25 3.24 7.53 -2.03
CA GLN A 25 3.91 8.82 -2.20
C GLN A 25 2.98 10.00 -1.94
N ASN A 26 1.77 9.97 -2.50
CA ASN A 26 0.80 11.06 -2.36
C ASN A 26 0.32 11.25 -0.92
N LEU A 27 0.34 10.18 -0.12
CA LEU A 27 -0.01 10.22 1.29
C LEU A 27 1.18 10.56 2.20
N GLY A 28 2.37 10.77 1.62
CA GLY A 28 3.60 11.01 2.38
C GLY A 28 4.05 9.81 3.21
N LEU A 29 3.58 8.61 2.85
CA LEU A 29 3.80 7.39 3.65
C LEU A 29 5.12 6.68 3.33
N LEU A 30 5.87 7.13 2.32
CA LEU A 30 7.19 6.55 2.03
C LEU A 30 8.27 6.87 3.08
N ASP A 31 8.06 7.91 3.90
CA ASP A 31 9.07 8.45 4.83
C ASP A 31 8.86 8.00 6.29
N GLY A 32 8.28 6.81 6.51
CA GLY A 32 8.18 6.21 7.86
C GLY A 32 7.11 5.14 8.00
N ALA A 33 6.07 5.14 7.18
CA ALA A 33 5.05 4.08 7.27
C ALA A 33 5.50 2.81 6.54
N GLU A 34 5.49 1.68 7.24
CA GLU A 34 5.70 0.38 6.61
C GLU A 34 4.42 -0.02 5.86
N ALA A 35 4.52 -0.10 4.53
CA ALA A 35 3.48 -0.69 3.70
C ALA A 35 3.87 -2.13 3.35
N SER A 36 3.01 -3.09 3.71
CA SER A 36 3.20 -4.50 3.39
C SER A 36 2.07 -4.99 2.49
N VAL A 37 2.41 -5.55 1.33
CA VAL A 37 1.41 -6.16 0.45
C VAL A 37 0.91 -7.46 1.06
N VAL A 38 -0.39 -7.52 1.33
CA VAL A 38 -1.06 -8.66 1.98
C VAL A 38 -1.92 -9.47 1.01
N SER A 39 -2.26 -8.90 -0.15
CA SER A 39 -3.05 -9.60 -1.16
C SER A 39 -2.80 -9.03 -2.56
N ALA A 40 -2.86 -9.90 -3.56
CA ALA A 40 -2.95 -9.54 -4.97
C ALA A 40 -4.01 -10.42 -5.63
N ALA A 41 -4.86 -9.83 -6.46
CA ALA A 41 -5.94 -10.53 -7.15
C ALA A 41 -6.10 -10.02 -8.58
N GLN A 42 -6.54 -10.92 -9.45
CA GLN A 42 -6.84 -10.64 -10.84
C GLN A 42 -8.29 -11.04 -11.15
N GLU A 43 -9.06 -10.10 -11.69
CA GLU A 43 -10.44 -10.32 -12.15
C GLU A 43 -10.62 -9.63 -13.50
N ASP A 44 -11.18 -10.32 -14.49
CA ASP A 44 -11.47 -9.79 -15.84
C ASP A 44 -10.33 -9.00 -16.51
N GLY A 45 -9.09 -9.50 -16.41
CA GLY A 45 -7.90 -8.85 -16.97
C GLY A 45 -7.41 -7.61 -16.19
N HIS A 46 -8.02 -7.29 -15.06
CA HIS A 46 -7.62 -6.22 -14.17
C HIS A 46 -6.95 -6.78 -12.91
N TRP A 47 -5.92 -6.09 -12.43
CA TRP A 47 -5.17 -6.44 -11.24
C TRP A 47 -5.45 -5.46 -10.11
N SER A 48 -5.53 -6.00 -8.90
CA SER A 48 -5.59 -5.24 -7.66
C SER A 48 -4.55 -5.77 -6.68
N VAL A 49 -3.87 -4.86 -5.98
CA VAL A 49 -2.88 -5.17 -4.95
C VAL A 49 -3.27 -4.41 -3.69
N VAL A 50 -3.40 -5.13 -2.57
CA VAL A 50 -3.78 -4.56 -1.27
C VAL A 50 -2.55 -4.55 -0.38
N ALA A 51 -2.21 -3.38 0.15
CA ALA A 51 -1.20 -3.21 1.19
C ALA A 51 -1.84 -2.79 2.51
N GLU A 52 -1.37 -3.41 3.58
CA GLU A 52 -1.56 -2.94 4.95
C GLU A 52 -0.54 -1.85 5.25
N ILE A 53 -1.02 -0.73 5.81
CA ILE A 53 -0.19 0.37 6.27
C ILE A 53 -0.10 0.30 7.77
N ARG A 54 1.14 0.12 8.25
CA ARG A 54 1.47 0.18 9.66
C ARG A 54 2.06 1.58 9.87
N PRO A 55 1.33 2.48 10.56
CA PRO A 55 1.89 3.78 10.90
C PRO A 55 3.16 3.55 11.72
N ASP A 56 4.21 4.30 11.41
CA ASP A 56 5.43 4.24 12.20
C ASP A 56 5.09 4.51 13.67
N THR A 57 5.58 3.66 14.55
CA THR A 57 5.53 3.89 15.99
C THR A 57 6.96 4.14 16.49
N GLU A 58 7.64 5.12 15.91
CA GLU A 58 8.85 5.74 16.48
C GLU A 58 8.47 7.14 17.00
N GLY A 59 8.45 7.48 18.30
CA GLY A 59 8.65 6.71 19.51
C GLY A 59 8.03 7.45 20.72
N GLU A 60 7.25 6.74 21.53
CA GLU A 60 7.06 7.09 22.94
C GLU A 60 8.15 6.35 23.73
N GLY A 61 9.33 6.96 23.82
CA GLY A 61 10.51 6.30 24.37
C GLY A 61 11.58 7.26 24.87
N GLN A 62 11.22 8.01 25.92
CA GLN A 62 12.05 8.57 27.01
C GLN A 62 13.28 9.42 26.65
#